data_AF-A0AAE9F2K9-F1
#
_entry.id   AF-A0AAE9F2K9-F1
#
_cell.length_a   1.000
_cell.length_b   1.000
_cell.length_c   1.000
_cell.angle_alpha   90.00
_cell.angle_beta   90.00
_cell.angle_gamma   90.00
#
_symmetry.space_group_name_H-M   'P 1'
#
loop_
_entity.id
_entity.type
_entity.pdbx_description
1 polymer ?
#
loop_
_entity_poly.entity_id
_entity_poly.type
_entity_poly.pdbx_seq_one_letter_code
_entity_poly.pdbx_strand_id
1 'polypeptide(L)'
;MITRFIFFVFLLVYFVSCRGRYGQDNWKTGCTYTGQSSFMTCDLIGFKNFWRHNSIAWFPEQTRNMSYTELKKHCDDSFVCLENTGCYKDFVNYQELDKCIDDVFWLGPMGFCEMKLREVLKSTPDKLEECVQEYLKDKNPDRFDCVSINNKGKCFEKDVEKHCEPRLLPMYREHQNLRLYNRACDGRLRYKDWDMAGSQDYALQFNPGGLKVSDPKRDVLKDENEETTGANSTDV
;
A
#
# COMPACT_ATOMS: atom_id res chain seq x y z
N MET A 1 -19.69 -28.26 21.17
CA MET A 1 -19.66 -28.20 19.69
C MET A 1 -20.48 -27.04 19.15
N ILE A 2 -21.72 -26.86 19.61
CA ILE A 2 -22.63 -25.77 19.19
C ILE A 2 -22.03 -24.36 19.43
N THR A 3 -21.37 -24.11 20.56
CA THR A 3 -20.75 -22.82 20.88
C THR A 3 -19.57 -22.44 19.97
N ARG A 4 -18.80 -23.42 19.47
CA ARG A 4 -17.71 -23.17 18.50
C ARG A 4 -18.25 -22.91 17.11
N PHE A 5 -19.36 -23.54 16.74
CA PHE A 5 -20.04 -23.31 15.47
C PHE A 5 -20.71 -21.92 15.44
N ILE A 6 -21.37 -21.52 16.53
CA ILE A 6 -21.93 -20.17 16.69
C ILE A 6 -20.84 -19.10 16.64
N PHE A 7 -19.66 -19.34 17.23
CA PHE A 7 -18.54 -18.40 17.16
C PHE A 7 -17.97 -18.26 15.73
N PHE A 8 -17.86 -19.36 14.97
CA PHE A 8 -17.48 -19.33 13.56
C PHE A 8 -18.53 -18.62 12.69
N VAL A 9 -19.81 -18.84 12.95
CA VAL A 9 -20.92 -18.15 12.27
C VAL A 9 -20.95 -16.67 12.66
N PHE A 10 -20.69 -16.32 13.92
CA PHE A 10 -20.54 -14.93 14.35
C PHE A 10 -19.35 -14.27 13.68
N LEU A 11 -18.18 -14.92 13.60
CA LEU A 11 -17.04 -14.40 12.84
C LEU A 11 -17.39 -14.19 11.36
N LEU A 12 -18.06 -15.15 10.72
CA LEU A 12 -18.52 -15.01 9.34
C LEU A 12 -19.51 -13.83 9.17
N VAL A 13 -20.50 -13.69 10.04
CA VAL A 13 -21.51 -12.62 9.96
C VAL A 13 -20.92 -11.26 10.32
N TYR A 14 -20.01 -11.18 11.30
CA TYR A 14 -19.33 -9.95 11.68
C TYR A 14 -18.37 -9.49 10.57
N PHE A 15 -17.67 -10.40 9.90
CA PHE A 15 -16.79 -10.05 8.77
C PHE A 15 -17.56 -9.63 7.51
N VAL A 16 -18.68 -10.29 7.18
CA VAL A 16 -19.58 -9.85 6.09
C VAL A 16 -20.15 -8.45 6.37
N SER A 17 -20.36 -8.11 7.65
CA SER A 17 -20.88 -6.81 8.06
C SER A 17 -19.81 -5.72 8.22
N CYS A 18 -18.55 -6.08 8.51
CA CYS A 18 -17.45 -5.13 8.74
C CYS A 18 -16.71 -4.69 7.46
N ARG A 19 -16.87 -5.40 6.33
CA ARG A 19 -16.55 -4.84 4.99
C ARG A 19 -17.75 -4.09 4.43
N GLY A 20 -18.34 -3.21 5.24
CA GLY A 20 -19.48 -2.41 4.83
C GLY A 20 -19.09 -1.50 3.66
N ARG A 21 -19.34 -1.92 2.42
CA ARG A 21 -19.45 -1.11 1.18
C ARG A 21 -18.44 0.03 1.02
N TYR A 22 -17.29 -0.03 1.66
CA TYR A 22 -16.33 1.07 1.67
C TYR A 22 -15.76 1.18 0.27
N GLY A 23 -15.85 2.36 -0.35
CA GLY A 23 -15.50 2.54 -1.76
C GLY A 23 -16.54 2.07 -2.78
N GLN A 24 -17.65 1.43 -2.39
CA GLN A 24 -18.74 1.15 -3.34
C GLN A 24 -19.50 2.43 -3.68
N ASP A 25 -19.74 2.65 -4.97
CA ASP A 25 -20.53 3.73 -5.52
C ASP A 25 -21.49 3.19 -6.59
N ASN A 26 -22.74 2.99 -6.19
CA ASN A 26 -23.78 2.49 -7.08
C ASN A 26 -24.22 3.52 -8.14
N TRP A 27 -23.83 4.78 -7.98
CA TRP A 27 -24.18 5.88 -8.89
C TRP A 27 -23.08 6.17 -9.90
N LYS A 28 -21.93 5.49 -9.80
CA LYS A 28 -20.86 5.55 -10.78
C LYS A 28 -21.39 5.12 -12.14
N THR A 29 -21.07 5.89 -13.18
CA THR A 29 -21.52 5.65 -14.57
C THR A 29 -21.13 4.27 -15.11
N GLY A 30 -20.05 3.67 -14.62
CA GLY A 30 -19.63 2.30 -14.95
C GLY A 30 -20.37 1.19 -14.17
N CYS A 31 -21.18 1.53 -13.16
CA CYS A 31 -21.86 0.56 -12.32
C CYS A 31 -23.11 0.02 -13.00
N THR A 32 -22.99 -1.18 -13.56
CA THR A 32 -24.11 -1.90 -14.19
C THR A 32 -24.83 -2.80 -13.19
N TYR A 33 -26.08 -3.20 -13.48
CA TYR A 33 -26.80 -4.20 -12.67
C TYR A 33 -25.99 -5.51 -12.53
N THR A 34 -25.33 -5.94 -13.61
CA THR A 34 -24.40 -7.07 -13.59
C THR A 34 -23.24 -6.83 -12.64
N GLY A 35 -22.62 -5.65 -12.66
CA GLY A 35 -21.56 -5.26 -11.73
C GLY A 35 -22.00 -5.29 -10.26
N GLN A 36 -23.21 -4.81 -9.97
CA GLN A 36 -23.80 -4.87 -8.63
C GLN A 36 -23.99 -6.32 -8.14
N SER A 37 -24.42 -7.21 -9.02
CA SER A 37 -24.57 -8.63 -8.69
C SER A 37 -23.23 -9.36 -8.50
N SER A 38 -22.17 -8.89 -9.16
CA SER A 38 -20.82 -9.47 -9.07
C SER A 38 -20.10 -9.13 -7.76
N PHE A 39 -20.54 -8.14 -6.99
CA PHE A 39 -19.92 -7.80 -5.69
C PHE A 39 -19.86 -8.98 -4.72
N MET A 40 -20.94 -9.75 -4.62
CA MET A 40 -20.97 -10.93 -3.74
C MET A 40 -19.91 -11.96 -4.13
N THR A 41 -19.62 -12.08 -5.43
CA THR A 41 -18.55 -12.96 -5.91
C THR A 41 -17.17 -12.40 -5.54
N CYS A 42 -16.99 -11.07 -5.64
CA CYS A 42 -15.77 -10.40 -5.20
C CYS A 42 -15.57 -10.48 -3.68
N ASP A 43 -16.64 -10.50 -2.88
CA ASP A 43 -16.54 -10.71 -1.43
C ASP A 43 -16.00 -12.10 -1.09
N LEU A 44 -16.44 -13.14 -1.81
CA LEU A 44 -15.91 -14.51 -1.65
C LEU A 44 -14.43 -14.60 -2.04
N ILE A 45 -14.04 -13.97 -3.15
CA ILE A 45 -12.63 -13.86 -3.56
C ILE A 45 -11.84 -13.10 -2.49
N GLY A 46 -12.39 -11.99 -1.99
CA GLY A 46 -11.82 -11.19 -0.93
C GLY A 46 -11.61 -11.99 0.37
N PHE A 47 -12.54 -12.88 0.73
CA PHE A 47 -12.38 -13.78 1.87
C PHE A 47 -11.25 -14.78 1.64
N LYS A 48 -11.18 -15.42 0.46
CA LYS A 48 -10.06 -16.30 0.10
C LYS A 48 -8.71 -15.57 0.19
N ASN A 49 -8.67 -14.32 -0.25
CA ASN A 49 -7.46 -13.50 -0.24
C ASN A 49 -7.08 -13.04 1.17
N PHE A 50 -8.06 -12.78 2.03
CA PHE A 50 -7.84 -12.58 3.47
C PHE A 50 -7.23 -13.82 4.14
N TRP A 51 -7.71 -15.02 3.82
CA TRP A 51 -7.08 -16.25 4.31
C TRP A 51 -5.66 -16.40 3.81
N ARG A 52 -5.40 -16.04 2.55
CA ARG A 52 -4.05 -16.06 1.98
C ARG A 52 -3.09 -15.15 2.74
N HIS A 53 -3.51 -13.92 3.02
CA HIS A 53 -2.75 -12.96 3.81
C HIS A 53 -2.44 -13.49 5.22
N ASN A 54 -3.45 -13.99 5.94
CA ASN A 54 -3.23 -14.58 7.28
C ASN A 54 -2.32 -15.81 7.24
N SER A 55 -2.44 -16.64 6.20
CA SER A 55 -1.54 -17.76 6.00
C SER A 55 -0.09 -17.30 5.86
N ILE A 56 0.18 -16.20 5.15
CA ILE A 56 1.53 -15.62 5.06
C ILE A 56 2.00 -15.17 6.44
N ALA A 57 1.15 -14.49 7.22
CA ALA A 57 1.49 -14.05 8.58
C ALA A 57 1.83 -15.24 9.51
N TRP A 58 1.10 -16.36 9.40
CA TRP A 58 1.32 -17.54 10.24
C TRP A 58 2.48 -18.41 9.77
N PHE A 59 2.71 -18.48 8.47
CA PHE A 59 3.75 -19.31 7.85
C PHE A 59 4.54 -18.49 6.83
N PRO A 60 5.37 -17.53 7.28
CA PRO A 60 6.08 -16.63 6.37
C PRO A 60 7.09 -17.39 5.49
N GLU A 61 7.61 -18.53 5.94
CA GLU A 61 8.59 -19.35 5.20
C GLU A 61 8.09 -19.78 3.82
N GLN A 62 6.77 -19.93 3.64
CA GLN A 62 6.19 -20.26 2.34
C GLN A 62 6.49 -19.18 1.29
N THR A 63 6.67 -17.92 1.71
CA THR A 63 6.97 -16.80 0.83
C THR A 63 8.44 -16.70 0.47
N ARG A 64 9.30 -17.50 1.11
CA ARG A 64 10.75 -17.41 0.92
C ARG A 64 11.08 -17.50 -0.56
N ASN A 65 10.63 -18.51 -1.29
CA ASN A 65 11.01 -18.69 -2.70
C ASN A 65 10.03 -18.10 -3.72
N MET A 66 9.03 -17.33 -3.28
CA MET A 66 8.04 -16.74 -4.18
C MET A 66 8.63 -15.56 -4.95
N SER A 67 8.26 -15.44 -6.22
CA SER A 67 8.44 -14.21 -6.99
C SER A 67 7.51 -13.11 -6.48
N TYR A 68 7.81 -11.86 -6.82
CA TYR A 68 6.99 -10.73 -6.39
C TYR A 68 5.55 -10.82 -6.95
N THR A 69 5.42 -11.26 -8.20
CA THR A 69 4.14 -11.52 -8.86
C THR A 69 3.32 -12.59 -8.12
N GLU A 70 3.95 -13.68 -7.70
CA GLU A 70 3.26 -14.74 -6.94
C GLU A 70 2.82 -14.25 -5.55
N LEU A 71 3.67 -13.45 -4.90
CA LEU A 71 3.38 -12.89 -3.58
C LEU A 71 2.14 -12.01 -3.62
N LYS A 72 2.06 -11.08 -4.58
CA LYS A 72 0.97 -10.09 -4.68
C LYS A 72 -0.26 -10.56 -5.45
N LYS A 73 -0.23 -11.74 -6.06
CA LYS A 73 -1.31 -12.26 -6.91
C LYS A 73 -2.71 -12.14 -6.29
N HIS A 74 -2.84 -12.47 -5.01
CA HIS A 74 -4.13 -12.39 -4.31
C HIS A 74 -4.63 -10.95 -4.11
N CYS A 75 -3.72 -9.97 -3.99
CA CYS A 75 -4.06 -8.56 -3.99
C CYS A 75 -4.54 -8.13 -5.39
N ASP A 76 -3.81 -8.52 -6.44
CA ASP A 76 -4.19 -8.24 -7.84
C ASP A 76 -5.56 -8.85 -8.19
N ASP A 77 -5.80 -10.11 -7.82
CA ASP A 77 -7.08 -10.81 -8.04
C ASP A 77 -8.26 -10.07 -7.36
N SER A 78 -8.03 -9.51 -6.17
CA SER A 78 -9.04 -8.71 -5.46
C SER A 78 -9.33 -7.41 -6.20
N PHE A 79 -8.26 -6.69 -6.58
CA PHE A 79 -8.34 -5.42 -7.29
C PHE A 79 -9.09 -5.56 -8.62
N VAL A 80 -8.71 -6.56 -9.43
CA VAL A 80 -9.34 -6.83 -10.74
C VAL A 80 -10.82 -7.18 -10.57
N CYS A 81 -11.18 -7.96 -9.55
CA CYS A 81 -12.59 -8.27 -9.31
C CYS A 81 -13.40 -7.01 -9.02
N LEU A 82 -12.91 -6.16 -8.10
CA LEU A 82 -13.56 -4.90 -7.74
C LEU A 82 -13.62 -3.92 -8.92
N GLU A 83 -12.56 -3.82 -9.71
CA GLU A 83 -12.53 -2.97 -10.90
C GLU A 83 -13.56 -3.42 -11.94
N ASN A 84 -13.68 -4.73 -12.17
CA ASN A 84 -14.62 -5.31 -13.13
C ASN A 84 -16.09 -5.12 -12.73
N THR A 85 -16.39 -4.84 -11.46
CA THR A 85 -17.76 -4.47 -11.08
C THR A 85 -18.19 -3.12 -11.67
N GLY A 86 -17.23 -2.24 -12.01
CA GLY A 86 -17.50 -0.87 -12.45
C GLY A 86 -18.14 0.03 -11.39
N CYS A 87 -18.41 -0.51 -10.21
CA CYS A 87 -19.13 0.13 -9.11
C CYS A 87 -18.23 0.54 -7.95
N TYR A 88 -16.94 0.18 -7.97
CA TYR A 88 -16.01 0.55 -6.91
C TYR A 88 -15.25 1.83 -7.30
N LYS A 89 -15.07 2.72 -6.33
CA LYS A 89 -14.31 3.97 -6.49
C LYS A 89 -12.86 3.65 -6.75
N ASP A 90 -12.35 4.18 -7.86
CA ASP A 90 -11.03 3.85 -8.38
C ASP A 90 -9.92 4.13 -7.36
N PHE A 91 -9.94 5.31 -6.73
CA PHE A 91 -8.95 5.67 -5.72
C PHE A 91 -8.96 4.72 -4.52
N VAL A 92 -10.14 4.25 -4.07
CA VAL A 92 -10.22 3.31 -2.95
C VAL A 92 -9.65 1.95 -3.36
N ASN A 93 -9.90 1.51 -4.60
CA ASN A 93 -9.41 0.22 -5.08
C ASN A 93 -7.88 0.18 -5.07
N TYR A 94 -7.25 1.24 -5.59
CA TYR A 94 -5.80 1.37 -5.62
C TYR A 94 -5.18 1.51 -4.21
N GLN A 95 -5.84 2.21 -3.29
CA GLN A 95 -5.36 2.31 -1.91
C GLN A 95 -5.39 0.97 -1.16
N GLU A 96 -6.45 0.19 -1.34
CA GLU A 96 -6.56 -1.16 -0.77
C GLU A 96 -5.57 -2.13 -1.43
N LEU A 97 -5.32 -1.99 -2.75
CA LEU A 97 -4.28 -2.73 -3.46
C LEU A 97 -2.89 -2.44 -2.87
N ASP A 98 -2.52 -1.16 -2.73
CA ASP A 98 -1.23 -0.77 -2.13
C ASP A 98 -1.06 -1.33 -0.72
N LYS A 99 -2.09 -1.19 0.12
CA LYS A 99 -2.06 -1.70 1.49
C LYS A 99 -1.86 -3.22 1.53
N CYS A 100 -2.61 -3.97 0.73
CA CYS A 100 -2.47 -5.42 0.64
C CYS A 100 -1.05 -5.82 0.22
N ILE A 101 -0.50 -5.13 -0.79
CA ILE A 101 0.85 -5.37 -1.32
C ILE A 101 1.93 -5.07 -0.29
N ASP A 102 1.83 -3.94 0.42
CA ASP A 102 2.76 -3.55 1.47
C ASP A 102 2.74 -4.59 2.61
N ASP A 103 1.56 -4.94 3.11
CA ASP A 103 1.44 -5.90 4.20
C ASP A 103 2.08 -7.25 3.83
N VAL A 104 1.81 -7.80 2.65
CA VAL A 104 2.35 -9.12 2.28
C VAL A 104 3.85 -9.08 2.01
N PHE A 105 4.38 -7.92 1.60
CA PHE A 105 5.81 -7.72 1.44
C PHE A 105 6.53 -7.69 2.80
N TRP A 106 5.98 -6.97 3.78
CA TRP A 106 6.53 -6.88 5.14
C TRP A 106 6.33 -8.15 5.96
N LEU A 107 5.23 -8.87 5.76
CA LEU A 107 5.01 -10.18 6.39
C LEU A 107 5.89 -11.28 5.78
N GLY A 108 6.23 -11.16 4.49
CA GLY A 108 7.04 -12.14 3.78
C GLY A 108 8.51 -11.73 3.65
N PRO A 109 8.98 -11.40 2.44
CA PRO A 109 10.40 -11.24 2.13
C PRO A 109 11.09 -10.15 2.96
N MET A 110 10.44 -9.02 3.20
CA MET A 110 11.03 -7.93 3.98
C MET A 110 11.05 -8.23 5.47
N GLY A 111 10.11 -9.02 5.99
CA GLY A 111 10.15 -9.47 7.38
C GLY A 111 11.40 -10.27 7.71
N PHE A 112 11.84 -11.15 6.81
CA PHE A 112 13.11 -11.87 6.96
C PHE A 112 14.33 -10.95 6.91
N CYS A 113 14.30 -9.95 6.03
CA CYS A 113 15.36 -8.94 5.94
C CYS A 113 15.40 -8.11 7.22
N GLU A 114 14.27 -7.66 7.74
CA GLU A 114 14.18 -6.90 8.98
C GLU A 114 14.74 -7.69 10.17
N MET A 115 14.48 -8.99 10.26
CA MET A 115 15.10 -9.85 11.28
C MET A 115 16.63 -9.80 11.21
N LYS A 116 17.20 -9.94 10.00
CA LYS A 116 18.66 -9.82 9.79
C LYS A 116 19.18 -8.43 10.16
N LEU A 117 18.49 -7.37 9.73
CA LEU A 117 18.88 -6.00 10.06
C LEU A 117 18.85 -5.78 11.59
N ARG A 118 17.88 -6.36 12.30
CA ARG A 118 17.83 -6.33 13.78
C ARG A 118 18.98 -7.10 14.44
N GLU A 119 19.45 -8.19 13.83
CA GLU A 119 20.65 -8.90 14.29
C GLU A 119 21.92 -8.07 14.07
N VAL A 120 22.05 -7.40 12.92
CA VAL A 120 23.15 -6.48 12.64
C VAL A 120 23.12 -5.30 13.62
N LEU A 121 21.95 -4.73 13.89
CA LEU A 121 21.80 -3.62 14.84
C LEU A 121 22.28 -3.99 16.26
N LYS A 122 22.07 -5.23 16.69
CA LYS A 122 22.51 -5.71 18.02
C LYS A 122 24.01 -6.01 18.09
N SER A 123 24.61 -6.42 16.98
CA SER A 123 26.00 -6.89 16.93
C SER A 123 26.99 -5.80 16.49
N THR A 124 26.68 -5.09 15.41
CA THR A 124 27.49 -4.03 14.81
C THR A 124 26.58 -2.92 14.28
N PRO A 125 26.04 -2.05 15.15
CA PRO A 125 25.07 -1.01 14.78
C PRO A 125 25.64 0.01 13.78
N ASP A 126 26.95 0.27 13.83
CA ASP A 126 27.70 1.14 12.93
C ASP A 126 27.66 0.72 11.45
N LYS A 127 27.24 -0.51 11.16
CA LYS A 127 27.14 -1.03 9.79
C LYS A 127 25.80 -0.76 9.09
N LEU A 128 24.84 -0.19 9.81
CA LEU A 128 23.52 0.19 9.30
C LEU A 128 23.43 1.71 9.13
N GLU A 129 22.68 2.16 8.14
CA GLU A 129 22.38 3.57 7.94
C GLU A 129 21.59 4.14 9.13
N GLU A 130 21.85 5.38 9.52
CA GLU A 130 21.26 6.01 10.72
C GLU A 130 19.73 5.96 10.71
N CYS A 131 19.13 6.24 9.55
CA CYS A 131 17.67 6.22 9.37
C CYS A 131 17.07 4.81 9.56
N VAL A 132 17.81 3.74 9.20
CA VAL A 132 17.38 2.35 9.43
C VAL A 132 17.48 2.01 10.91
N GLN A 133 18.53 2.46 11.58
CA GLN A 133 18.66 2.28 13.03
C GLN A 133 17.52 2.95 13.79
N GLU A 134 17.16 4.18 13.42
CA GLU A 134 16.04 4.91 14.02
C GLU A 134 14.73 4.15 13.83
N TYR A 135 14.43 3.73 12.59
CA TYR A 135 13.22 2.96 12.29
C TYR A 135 13.13 1.64 13.06
N LEU A 136 14.25 0.92 13.21
CA LEU A 136 14.26 -0.35 13.92
C LEU A 136 14.11 -0.18 15.44
N LYS A 137 14.51 0.97 16.00
CA LYS A 137 14.40 1.31 17.43
C LYS A 137 13.01 1.84 17.79
N ASP A 138 12.47 2.72 16.96
CA ASP A 138 11.15 3.31 17.14
C ASP A 138 10.24 2.89 15.99
N LYS A 139 9.40 1.89 16.24
CA LYS A 139 8.44 1.39 15.24
C LYS A 139 7.25 2.34 15.17
N ASN A 140 7.50 3.57 14.73
CA ASN A 140 6.44 4.52 14.43
C ASN A 140 5.49 3.90 13.41
N PRO A 141 4.16 4.10 13.56
CA PRO A 141 3.21 3.59 12.59
C PRO A 141 3.55 4.16 11.21
N ASP A 142 3.74 3.26 10.25
CA ASP A 142 4.04 3.64 8.87
C ASP A 142 2.91 4.54 8.35
N ARG A 143 3.29 5.73 7.88
CA ARG A 143 2.36 6.62 7.18
C ARG A 143 2.30 6.20 5.71
N PHE A 144 1.09 6.14 5.15
CA PHE A 144 0.84 5.71 3.77
C PHE A 144 0.88 6.88 2.77
N ASP A 145 1.55 7.98 3.11
CA ASP A 145 1.72 9.13 2.24
C ASP A 145 2.95 8.99 1.33
N CYS A 146 2.97 9.76 0.24
CA CYS A 146 4.02 9.70 -0.78
C CYS A 146 5.42 9.99 -0.24
N VAL A 147 5.54 10.94 0.69
CA VAL A 147 6.84 11.35 1.25
C VAL A 147 7.39 10.23 2.11
N SER A 148 6.55 9.66 2.97
CA SER A 148 6.90 8.55 3.84
C SER A 148 7.33 7.31 3.05
N ILE A 149 6.59 6.94 2.00
CA ILE A 149 6.93 5.80 1.13
C ILE A 149 8.29 6.03 0.46
N ASN A 150 8.49 7.20 -0.16
CA ASN A 150 9.73 7.51 -0.86
C ASN A 150 10.95 7.56 0.08
N ASN A 151 10.81 8.20 1.24
CA ASN A 151 11.89 8.33 2.21
C ASN A 151 12.27 6.98 2.81
N LYS A 152 11.27 6.16 3.17
CA LYS A 152 11.50 4.79 3.67
C LYS A 152 12.16 3.92 2.61
N GLY A 153 11.70 4.03 1.36
CA GLY A 153 12.26 3.40 0.17
C GLY A 153 13.77 3.63 0.05
N LYS A 154 14.18 4.91 0.01
CA LYS A 154 15.58 5.31 -0.12
C LYS A 154 16.43 4.93 1.08
N CYS A 155 15.86 5.03 2.29
CA CYS A 155 16.57 4.75 3.53
C CYS A 155 17.05 3.29 3.62
N PHE A 156 16.16 2.35 3.30
CA PHE A 156 16.45 0.91 3.46
C PHE A 156 17.26 0.32 2.31
N GLU A 157 17.30 0.96 1.14
CA GLU A 157 17.83 0.36 -0.09
C GLU A 157 19.26 -0.18 0.05
N LYS A 158 20.17 0.63 0.62
CA LYS A 158 21.58 0.24 0.82
C LYS A 158 21.73 -0.93 1.80
N ASP A 159 20.97 -0.92 2.88
CA ASP A 159 21.05 -1.96 3.90
C ASP A 159 20.41 -3.27 3.42
N VAL A 160 19.37 -3.20 2.59
CA VAL A 160 18.81 -4.35 1.88
C VAL A 160 19.85 -4.97 0.94
N GLU A 161 20.55 -4.15 0.16
CA GLU A 161 21.61 -4.62 -0.75
C GLU A 161 22.75 -5.32 0.00
N LYS A 162 23.18 -4.73 1.12
CA LYS A 162 24.37 -5.17 1.86
C LYS A 162 24.14 -6.38 2.76
N HIS A 163 22.97 -6.45 3.41
CA HIS A 163 22.75 -7.40 4.51
C HIS A 163 21.68 -8.47 4.23
N CYS A 164 20.82 -8.26 3.22
CA CYS A 164 19.72 -9.17 2.91
C CYS A 164 20.04 -10.10 1.74
N GLU A 165 19.12 -11.02 1.41
CA GLU A 165 19.37 -11.96 0.30
C GLU A 165 19.46 -11.19 -1.04
N PRO A 166 20.42 -11.50 -1.95
CA PRO A 166 20.67 -10.68 -3.15
C PRO A 166 19.44 -10.48 -4.05
N ARG A 167 18.55 -11.47 -4.10
CA ARG A 167 17.29 -11.41 -4.86
C ARG A 167 16.25 -10.45 -4.28
N LEU A 168 16.45 -9.97 -3.05
CA LEU A 168 15.51 -9.06 -2.40
C LEU A 168 15.64 -7.64 -2.93
N LEU A 169 16.85 -7.16 -3.24
CA LEU A 169 17.04 -5.80 -3.73
C LEU A 169 16.18 -5.46 -4.98
N PRO A 170 16.18 -6.28 -6.06
CA PRO A 170 15.32 -5.98 -7.20
C PRO A 170 13.83 -6.01 -6.84
N MET A 171 13.41 -6.96 -5.99
CA MET A 171 12.03 -7.04 -5.50
C MET A 171 11.65 -5.83 -4.64
N TYR A 172 12.57 -5.34 -3.82
CA TYR A 172 12.40 -4.17 -2.97
C TYR A 172 12.21 -2.91 -3.82
N ARG A 173 13.04 -2.72 -4.85
CA ARG A 173 12.90 -1.61 -5.80
C ARG A 173 11.57 -1.67 -6.56
N GLU A 174 11.20 -2.85 -7.04
CA GLU A 174 9.91 -3.07 -7.71
C GLU A 174 8.74 -2.74 -6.78
N HIS A 175 8.82 -3.18 -5.52
CA HIS A 175 7.84 -2.88 -4.50
C HIS A 175 7.69 -1.37 -4.26
N GLN A 176 8.78 -0.64 -4.01
CA GLN A 176 8.72 0.81 -3.79
C GLN A 176 8.14 1.56 -5.01
N ASN A 177 8.55 1.17 -6.22
CA ASN A 177 8.03 1.74 -7.45
C ASN A 177 6.51 1.52 -7.58
N LEU A 178 6.04 0.31 -7.27
CA LEU A 178 4.62 -0.03 -7.36
C LEU A 178 3.78 0.71 -6.31
N ARG A 179 4.32 0.93 -5.11
CA ARG A 179 3.65 1.73 -4.08
C ARG A 179 3.45 3.17 -4.51
N LEU A 180 4.51 3.81 -5.04
CA LEU A 180 4.43 5.17 -5.56
C LEU A 180 3.43 5.29 -6.72
N TYR A 181 3.36 4.28 -7.59
CA TYR A 181 2.36 4.20 -8.65
C TYR A 181 0.93 4.09 -8.11
N ASN A 182 0.67 3.08 -7.25
CA ASN A 182 -0.67 2.81 -6.73
C ASN A 182 -1.21 3.96 -5.87
N ARG A 183 -0.33 4.75 -5.25
CA ARG A 183 -0.71 5.95 -4.50
C ARG A 183 -0.81 7.21 -5.37
N ALA A 184 -0.59 7.10 -6.68
CA ALA A 184 -0.55 8.21 -7.63
C ALA A 184 0.48 9.30 -7.27
N CYS A 185 1.59 8.91 -6.64
CA CYS A 185 2.65 9.81 -6.18
C CYS A 185 3.60 10.26 -7.30
N ASP A 186 3.77 9.42 -8.32
CA ASP A 186 4.73 9.65 -9.41
C ASP A 186 4.11 10.27 -10.68
N GLY A 187 2.80 10.54 -10.65
CA GLY A 187 2.05 11.14 -11.75
C GLY A 187 1.76 10.21 -12.93
N ARG A 188 2.18 8.94 -12.91
CA ARG A 188 1.86 7.95 -13.96
C ARG A 188 0.41 7.47 -13.88
N LEU A 189 -0.14 7.43 -12.67
CA LEU A 189 -1.53 7.08 -12.40
C LEU A 189 -2.35 8.34 -12.09
N ARG A 190 -3.57 8.40 -12.63
CA ARG A 190 -4.61 9.33 -12.20
C ARG A 190 -5.87 8.54 -11.95
N TYR A 191 -6.43 8.65 -10.75
CA TYR A 191 -7.65 7.91 -10.44
C TYR A 191 -8.82 8.47 -11.24
N LYS A 192 -9.63 7.57 -11.82
CA LYS A 192 -10.78 7.89 -12.67
C LYS A 192 -11.87 8.67 -11.91
N ASP A 193 -12.01 8.42 -10.60
CA ASP A 193 -13.07 8.99 -9.76
C ASP A 193 -12.57 9.99 -8.70
N TRP A 194 -11.35 10.54 -8.84
CA TRP A 194 -10.78 11.51 -7.88
C TRP A 194 -11.56 12.84 -7.81
N ASP A 195 -12.29 13.17 -8.87
CA ASP A 195 -12.89 14.51 -9.09
C ASP A 195 -14.40 14.61 -8.81
N MET A 196 -15.03 13.66 -8.11
CA MET A 196 -16.47 13.77 -7.82
C MET A 196 -16.75 14.63 -6.56
N ALA A 197 -16.96 15.93 -6.80
CA ALA A 197 -17.85 16.82 -6.04
C ALA A 197 -17.79 16.72 -4.50
N GLY A 198 -16.68 17.12 -3.89
CA GLY A 198 -16.62 17.41 -2.45
C GLY A 198 -16.47 16.21 -1.51
N SER A 199 -16.31 14.98 -2.00
CA SER A 199 -15.93 13.84 -1.15
C SER A 199 -14.46 13.87 -0.70
N GLN A 200 -13.70 14.87 -1.16
CA GLN A 200 -12.27 15.05 -0.92
C GLN A 200 -11.95 15.43 0.53
N ASP A 201 -12.86 16.12 1.23
CA ASP A 201 -12.63 16.55 2.62
C ASP A 201 -12.66 15.39 3.63
N TYR A 202 -13.41 14.32 3.35
CA TYR A 202 -13.50 13.18 4.26
C TYR A 202 -12.30 12.22 4.14
N ALA A 203 -11.77 12.01 2.93
CA ALA A 203 -10.62 11.12 2.73
C ALA A 203 -9.31 11.68 3.32
N LEU A 204 -9.18 13.02 3.38
CA LEU A 204 -8.05 13.70 4.02
C LEU A 204 -8.18 13.75 5.56
N GLN A 205 -9.39 13.67 6.12
CA GLN A 205 -9.65 13.73 7.57
C GLN A 205 -9.35 12.43 8.33
N PHE A 206 -9.29 11.27 7.66
CA PHE A 206 -9.00 10.00 8.34
C PHE A 206 -7.51 9.76 8.63
N ASN A 207 -6.61 10.68 8.22
CA ASN A 207 -5.25 10.74 8.73
C ASN A 207 -5.17 11.81 9.83
N PRO A 208 -5.04 11.45 11.13
CA PRO A 208 -4.68 12.43 12.13
C PRO A 208 -3.26 12.92 11.83
N GLY A 209 -3.16 14.14 11.28
CA GLY A 209 -1.91 14.75 10.82
C GLY A 209 -1.64 14.69 9.31
N GLY A 210 -2.63 14.29 8.49
CA GLY A 210 -2.52 14.36 7.03
C GLY A 210 -2.39 15.81 6.58
N LEU A 211 -1.21 16.16 6.04
CA LEU A 211 -0.95 17.43 5.38
C LEU A 211 -2.06 17.65 4.35
N LYS A 212 -2.74 18.81 4.40
CA LYS A 212 -3.58 19.26 3.30
C LYS A 212 -2.66 19.42 2.09
N VAL A 213 -2.59 18.41 1.24
CA VAL A 213 -2.05 18.59 -0.11
C VAL A 213 -3.15 19.31 -0.88
N SER A 214 -3.22 20.63 -0.68
CA SER A 214 -3.88 21.51 -1.64
C SER A 214 -3.13 21.33 -2.96
N ASP A 215 -3.80 20.82 -3.98
CA ASP A 215 -3.29 20.85 -5.35
C ASP A 215 -3.10 22.31 -5.78
N PRO A 216 -1.92 22.70 -6.29
CA PRO A 216 -1.84 23.93 -7.03
C PRO A 216 -1.14 23.68 -8.37
N LYS A 217 -1.45 22.59 -9.09
CA LYS A 217 -0.63 22.08 -10.19
C LYS A 217 0.81 21.82 -9.73
N ARG A 218 1.19 20.55 -9.71
CA ARG A 218 2.58 20.15 -10.05
C ARG A 218 3.65 20.59 -9.05
N ASP A 219 3.91 19.78 -8.03
CA ASP A 219 5.28 19.54 -7.57
C ASP A 219 5.69 18.15 -8.06
N VAL A 220 6.07 18.12 -9.35
CA VAL A 220 7.02 17.12 -9.84
C VAL A 220 8.25 17.26 -8.94
N LEU A 221 8.73 16.15 -8.37
CA LEU A 221 10.05 16.08 -7.73
C LEU A 221 11.05 16.80 -8.64
N LYS A 222 11.41 18.04 -8.31
CA LYS A 222 12.45 18.75 -9.03
C LYS A 222 13.75 18.10 -8.60
N ASP A 223 14.49 17.59 -9.59
CA ASP A 223 15.88 17.22 -9.38
C ASP A 223 16.62 18.45 -8.84
N GLU A 224 17.32 18.28 -7.71
CA GLU A 224 18.28 19.25 -7.22
C GLU A 224 19.44 19.28 -8.21
N ASN A 225 19.34 20.12 -9.24
CA ASN A 225 20.43 20.69 -10.03
C ASN A 225 19.86 21.63 -11.11
N GLU A 226 19.34 22.78 -10.69
CA GLU A 226 19.34 23.97 -11.56
C GLU A 226 19.63 25.19 -10.66
N GLU A 227 20.92 25.51 -10.58
CA GLU A 227 21.43 26.76 -10.03
C GLU A 227 20.83 27.96 -10.78
N THR A 228 20.20 28.84 -9.99
CA THR A 228 20.30 30.31 -10.04
C THR A 228 20.80 30.97 -11.32
N THR A 229 19.90 31.67 -11.99
CA THR A 229 20.07 33.02 -12.59
C THR A 229 18.65 33.49 -12.92
N GLY A 230 18.15 34.69 -12.66
CA GLY A 230 18.66 35.95 -12.15
C GLY A 230 17.45 36.90 -12.20
N ALA A 231 17.30 37.74 -11.18
CA ALA A 231 16.22 38.70 -11.09
C ALA A 231 16.21 39.68 -12.27
N ASN A 232 15.02 40.11 -12.70
CA ASN A 232 14.76 41.54 -12.92
C ASN A 232 13.27 41.86 -12.91
N SER A 233 12.92 42.68 -11.93
CA SER A 233 11.70 43.47 -11.81
C SER A 233 11.79 44.66 -12.77
N THR A 234 10.73 44.97 -13.49
CA THR A 234 10.38 46.35 -13.87
C THR A 234 8.87 46.48 -14.06
N ASP A 235 8.38 47.58 -13.51
CA ASP A 235 7.01 48.06 -13.40
C ASP A 235 6.31 48.37 -14.73
N VAL A 236 4.97 48.33 -14.69
CA VAL A 236 4.08 49.44 -15.09
C VAL A 236 2.96 49.56 -14.07
#